data_AF-F9N7C2-F1
#
_entry.id   AF-F9N7C2-F1
#
_cell.length_a   1.000
_cell.length_b   1.000
_cell.length_c   1.000
_cell.angle_alpha   90.00
_cell.angle_beta   90.00
_cell.angle_gamma   90.00
#
_symmetry.space_group_name_H-M   'P 1'
#
loop_
_entity.id
_entity.type
_entity.pdbx_description
1 polymer ?
#
loop_
_entity_poly.entity_id
_entity_poly.type
_entity_poly.pdbx_seq_one_letter_code
_entity_poly.pdbx_strand_id
1 'polypeptide(L)'
;MSQYTEKDLRILEEPFVEIRKKVKILLRMGCLLSENGANANQIVRDMHRAAAYMGIPADHLHIHIAYSNILINIHSPEDCFTSFRNVQYLGANMDIISSISVLTWTALRNEYTLDEFSQKLEEIAKKDPPHSDATSAIFAGFACGAFPILFGGTIISAWITTFCALLGFIIQLILKRFQINGYISIACAAAVSSGLAFLSGCIFDSADVIYAMIACTLFMVPGIPLINTVDDLLNNYILAGISRAVHTLLIVGSMTVGISMAQYFNHSYDFTHLSIVPDSISIVLLGAAVVGAAGYAVMFYTPKRLLPLIGIGGLIAILVKNTLILYLGFSVFGATFIAAAMVSLFSLKAARYSHTSSKVLAIPSVIPLVPGVFIYRFL
;
A
#
# COMPACT_ATOMS: atom_id res chain seq x y z
N MET A 1 39.44 -12.08 -6.82
CA MET A 1 40.41 -11.09 -7.32
C MET A 1 39.58 -10.10 -8.12
N SER A 2 39.19 -9.00 -7.46
CA SER A 2 38.10 -8.14 -7.93
C SER A 2 38.47 -7.48 -9.25
N GLN A 3 37.62 -7.62 -10.25
CA GLN A 3 37.85 -7.18 -11.62
C GLN A 3 37.45 -5.70 -11.78
N TYR A 4 37.89 -4.87 -10.83
CA TYR A 4 37.62 -3.44 -10.87
C TYR A 4 38.65 -2.72 -11.69
N THR A 5 38.17 -1.87 -12.59
CA THR A 5 39.02 -0.93 -13.30
C THR A 5 39.42 0.17 -12.30
N GLU A 6 40.57 0.81 -12.48
CA GLU A 6 41.00 1.98 -11.69
C GLU A 6 39.92 3.09 -11.63
N LYS A 7 39.11 3.16 -12.69
CA LYS A 7 37.94 4.03 -12.81
C LYS A 7 36.84 3.73 -11.78
N ASP A 8 36.59 2.45 -11.49
CA ASP A 8 35.54 2.02 -10.58
C ASP A 8 35.90 2.30 -9.12
N LEU A 9 37.18 2.16 -8.77
CA LEU A 9 37.71 2.52 -7.45
C LEU A 9 37.60 4.04 -7.20
N ARG A 10 37.96 4.87 -8.19
CA ARG A 10 37.78 6.32 -8.12
C ARG A 10 36.33 6.76 -7.93
N ILE A 11 35.37 6.03 -8.50
CA ILE A 11 33.95 6.33 -8.32
C ILE A 11 33.50 6.13 -6.87
N LEU A 12 34.08 5.16 -6.16
CA LEU A 12 33.79 4.89 -4.76
C LEU A 12 34.51 5.84 -3.80
N GLU A 13 35.71 6.27 -4.16
CA GLU A 13 36.57 7.13 -3.32
C GLU A 13 36.29 8.63 -3.52
N GLU A 14 35.92 9.05 -4.73
CA GLU A 14 35.70 10.46 -5.08
C GLU A 14 34.20 10.76 -5.33
N PRO A 15 33.54 11.57 -4.48
CA PRO A 15 32.10 11.81 -4.58
C PRO A 15 31.69 12.44 -5.92
N PHE A 16 32.50 13.32 -6.49
CA PHE A 16 32.17 14.12 -7.68
C PHE A 16 32.46 13.43 -9.02
N VAL A 17 33.13 12.27 -9.03
CA VAL A 17 33.36 11.50 -10.25
C VAL A 17 32.03 10.95 -10.76
N GLU A 18 31.74 11.19 -12.05
CA GLU A 18 30.47 10.84 -12.70
C GLU A 18 29.22 11.31 -11.92
N ILE A 19 29.29 12.45 -11.21
CA ILE A 19 28.19 12.95 -10.34
C ILE A 19 26.83 13.00 -11.03
N ARG A 20 26.80 13.42 -12.32
CA ARG A 20 25.57 13.44 -13.13
C ARG A 20 24.94 12.06 -13.29
N LYS A 21 25.75 11.01 -13.42
CA LYS A 21 25.29 9.62 -13.54
C LYS A 21 24.78 9.11 -12.19
N LYS A 22 25.55 9.32 -11.11
CA LYS A 22 25.17 8.97 -9.73
C LYS A 22 23.81 9.58 -9.37
N VAL A 23 23.64 10.90 -9.58
CA VAL A 23 22.39 11.61 -9.30
C VAL A 23 21.23 11.12 -10.15
N LYS A 24 21.44 10.83 -11.45
CA LYS A 24 20.39 10.26 -12.31
C LYS A 24 19.91 8.90 -11.80
N ILE A 25 20.82 8.03 -11.36
CA ILE A 25 20.49 6.71 -10.80
C ILE A 25 19.70 6.88 -9.48
N LEU A 26 20.18 7.75 -8.57
CA LEU A 26 19.50 8.02 -7.30
C LEU A 26 18.09 8.58 -7.51
N LEU A 27 17.92 9.57 -8.40
CA LEU A 27 16.62 10.12 -8.75
C LEU A 27 15.70 9.07 -9.38
N ARG A 28 16.24 8.22 -10.27
CA ARG A 28 15.46 7.13 -10.87
C ARG A 28 14.98 6.14 -9.81
N MET A 29 15.85 5.74 -8.88
CA MET A 29 15.49 4.83 -7.79
C MET A 29 14.45 5.45 -6.86
N GLY A 30 14.64 6.72 -6.48
CA GLY A 30 13.68 7.45 -5.65
C GLY A 30 12.31 7.57 -6.33
N CYS A 31 12.28 7.92 -7.62
CA CYS A 31 11.04 7.98 -8.39
C CYS A 31 10.37 6.61 -8.44
N LEU A 32 11.09 5.53 -8.76
CA LEU A 32 10.51 4.19 -8.78
C LEU A 32 9.92 3.77 -7.42
N LEU A 33 10.59 4.10 -6.31
CA LEU A 33 10.04 3.84 -4.97
C LEU A 33 8.76 4.66 -4.72
N SER A 34 8.78 5.95 -5.04
CA SER A 34 7.62 6.85 -4.87
C SER A 34 6.43 6.43 -5.73
N GLU A 35 6.68 6.09 -7.00
CA GLU A 35 5.66 5.67 -7.97
C GLU A 35 4.96 4.36 -7.56
N ASN A 36 5.61 3.55 -6.72
CA ASN A 36 5.10 2.24 -6.30
C ASN A 36 4.63 2.20 -4.83
N GLY A 37 4.50 3.37 -4.19
CA GLY A 37 3.83 3.51 -2.89
C GLY A 37 4.75 3.51 -1.66
N ALA A 38 6.06 3.71 -1.83
CA ALA A 38 6.97 3.93 -0.71
C ALA A 38 6.71 5.30 -0.04
N ASN A 39 7.01 5.39 1.25
CA ASN A 39 6.95 6.67 1.97
C ASN A 39 8.28 7.41 2.01
N ALA A 40 8.23 8.68 2.36
CA ALA A 40 9.36 9.59 2.22
C ALA A 40 10.56 9.11 3.04
N ASN A 41 10.33 8.67 4.27
CA ASN A 41 11.38 8.12 5.12
C ASN A 41 12.05 6.88 4.50
N GLN A 42 11.28 5.96 3.91
CA GLN A 42 11.85 4.80 3.21
C GLN A 42 12.64 5.22 1.97
N ILE A 43 12.11 6.13 1.16
CA ILE A 43 12.77 6.63 -0.06
C ILE A 43 14.12 7.24 0.29
N VAL A 44 14.15 8.16 1.26
CA VAL A 44 15.36 8.85 1.72
C VAL A 44 16.37 7.85 2.26
N ARG A 45 15.97 6.93 3.13
CA ARG A 45 16.85 5.90 3.68
C ARG A 45 17.47 5.00 2.60
N ASP A 46 16.66 4.56 1.63
CA ASP A 46 17.13 3.67 0.58
C ASP A 46 18.08 4.43 -0.37
N MET A 47 17.77 5.70 -0.69
CA MET A 47 18.64 6.59 -1.47
C MET A 47 19.97 6.89 -0.77
N HIS A 48 19.98 7.18 0.53
CA HIS A 48 21.23 7.35 1.28
C HIS A 48 22.09 6.09 1.26
N ARG A 49 21.45 4.92 1.41
CA ARG A 49 22.17 3.64 1.33
C ARG A 49 22.77 3.39 -0.06
N ALA A 50 22.03 3.70 -1.12
CA ALA A 50 22.57 3.65 -2.48
C ALA A 50 23.70 4.67 -2.69
N ALA A 51 23.55 5.89 -2.17
CA ALA A 51 24.53 6.96 -2.31
C ALA A 51 25.85 6.66 -1.57
N ALA A 52 25.77 6.04 -0.38
CA ALA A 52 26.94 5.60 0.37
C ALA A 52 27.76 4.57 -0.43
N TYR A 53 27.08 3.64 -1.10
CA TYR A 53 27.72 2.72 -2.05
C TYR A 53 28.29 3.42 -3.29
N MET A 54 27.79 4.61 -3.67
CA MET A 54 28.34 5.41 -4.77
C MET A 54 29.42 6.41 -4.32
N GLY A 55 29.95 6.28 -3.10
CA GLY A 55 30.99 7.17 -2.57
C GLY A 55 30.52 8.60 -2.24
N ILE A 56 29.20 8.83 -2.11
CA ILE A 56 28.65 10.14 -1.74
C ILE A 56 28.41 10.15 -0.21
N PRO A 57 29.13 10.97 0.57
CA PRO A 57 28.91 11.10 2.00
C PRO A 57 27.50 11.60 2.32
N ALA A 58 26.93 11.15 3.44
CA ALA A 58 25.58 11.54 3.85
C ALA A 58 25.47 13.06 4.09
N ASP A 59 26.51 13.69 4.63
CA ASP A 59 26.53 15.13 4.95
C ASP A 59 26.50 16.02 3.71
N HIS A 60 26.90 15.47 2.56
CA HIS A 60 26.92 16.18 1.29
C HIS A 60 25.61 15.98 0.52
N LEU A 61 24.76 15.04 0.91
CA LEU A 61 23.56 14.65 0.18
C LEU A 61 22.29 15.12 0.91
N HIS A 62 21.63 16.12 0.34
CA HIS A 62 20.33 16.57 0.80
C HIS A 62 19.23 16.11 -0.17
N ILE A 63 18.24 15.40 0.37
CA ILE A 63 17.12 14.87 -0.41
C ILE A 63 15.85 15.53 0.09
N HIS A 64 15.12 16.18 -0.81
CA HIS A 64 13.81 16.73 -0.53
C HIS A 64 12.75 15.94 -1.32
N ILE A 65 11.83 15.32 -0.59
CA ILE A 65 10.72 14.53 -1.14
C ILE A 65 9.46 15.38 -1.13
N ALA A 66 8.97 15.73 -2.31
CA ALA A 66 7.62 16.23 -2.51
C ALA A 66 6.70 15.11 -3.03
N TYR A 67 5.40 15.35 -3.06
CA TYR A 67 4.42 14.36 -3.54
C TYR A 67 4.59 14.04 -5.03
N SER A 68 4.93 15.04 -5.84
CA SER A 68 5.02 14.95 -7.30
C SER A 68 6.44 15.00 -7.85
N ASN A 69 7.46 15.22 -7.01
CA ASN A 69 8.84 15.32 -7.44
C ASN A 69 9.82 14.96 -6.31
N ILE A 70 11.02 14.57 -6.72
CA ILE A 70 12.16 14.33 -5.84
C ILE A 70 13.28 15.27 -6.27
N LEU A 71 13.81 16.00 -5.30
CA LEU A 71 14.92 16.93 -5.47
C LEU A 71 16.14 16.37 -4.71
N ILE A 72 17.27 16.32 -5.39
CA ILE A 72 18.57 16.01 -4.81
C ILE A 72 19.46 17.24 -4.92
N ASN A 73 20.09 17.59 -3.82
CA ASN A 73 21.18 18.55 -3.78
C ASN A 73 22.42 17.85 -3.23
N ILE A 74 23.52 17.91 -3.98
CA ILE A 74 24.82 17.46 -3.53
C ILE A 74 25.69 18.69 -3.35
N HIS A 75 26.08 18.96 -2.10
CA HIS A 75 26.91 20.10 -1.73
C HIS A 75 28.37 19.68 -1.56
N SER A 76 29.28 20.49 -2.08
CA SER A 76 30.72 20.48 -1.85
C SER A 76 31.13 21.86 -1.33
N PRO A 77 32.27 21.99 -0.64
CA PRO A 77 32.81 23.30 -0.29
C PRO A 77 32.97 24.26 -1.49
N GLU A 78 33.22 23.73 -2.69
CA GLU A 78 33.46 24.53 -3.91
C GLU A 78 32.28 24.55 -4.89
N ASP A 79 31.42 23.54 -4.86
CA ASP A 79 30.39 23.28 -5.87
C ASP A 79 29.06 22.84 -5.25
N CYS A 80 27.95 23.16 -5.89
CA CYS A 80 26.64 22.63 -5.54
C CYS A 80 25.93 22.08 -6.78
N PHE A 81 25.54 20.82 -6.73
CA PHE A 81 24.82 20.16 -7.82
C PHE A 81 23.38 19.87 -7.40
N THR A 82 22.42 20.58 -7.99
CA THR A 82 21.00 20.36 -7.74
C THR A 82 20.33 19.74 -8.97
N SER A 83 19.56 18.69 -8.76
CA SER A 83 18.76 18.05 -9.82
C SER A 83 17.45 17.53 -9.26
N PHE A 84 16.40 17.57 -10.08
CA PHE A 84 15.09 17.06 -9.70
C PHE A 84 14.51 16.17 -10.78
N ARG A 85 13.56 15.33 -10.38
CA ARG A 85 12.77 14.49 -11.29
C ARG A 85 11.33 14.42 -10.81
N ASN A 86 10.39 14.56 -11.75
CA ASN A 86 8.97 14.41 -11.48
C ASN A 86 8.60 12.92 -11.37
N VAL A 87 7.72 12.61 -10.44
CA VAL A 87 7.05 11.32 -10.23
C VAL A 87 5.87 11.28 -11.19
N GLN A 88 5.84 10.33 -12.13
CA GLN A 88 4.87 10.35 -13.23
C GLN A 88 3.55 9.67 -12.88
N TYR A 89 3.61 8.60 -12.10
CA TYR A 89 2.46 7.76 -11.79
C TYR A 89 2.51 7.34 -10.31
N LEU A 90 1.38 7.35 -9.62
CA LEU A 90 1.29 6.91 -8.23
C LEU A 90 0.41 5.67 -8.16
N GLY A 91 1.04 4.53 -7.89
CA GLY A 91 0.40 3.24 -7.69
C GLY A 91 1.00 2.51 -6.50
N ALA A 92 0.68 1.22 -6.40
CA ALA A 92 1.17 0.34 -5.35
C ALA A 92 1.75 -0.92 -6.00
N ASN A 93 3.05 -1.13 -5.84
CA ASN A 93 3.70 -2.38 -6.24
C ASN A 93 4.77 -2.75 -5.21
N MET A 94 4.39 -3.67 -4.32
CA MET A 94 5.25 -4.10 -3.23
C MET A 94 6.43 -4.97 -3.70
N ASP A 95 6.33 -5.62 -4.87
CA ASP A 95 7.44 -6.36 -5.47
C ASP A 95 8.57 -5.44 -5.93
N ILE A 96 8.26 -4.29 -6.53
CA ILE A 96 9.26 -3.28 -6.90
C ILE A 96 9.95 -2.72 -5.65
N ILE A 97 9.18 -2.33 -4.63
CA ILE A 97 9.75 -1.82 -3.35
C ILE A 97 10.66 -2.87 -2.71
N SER A 98 10.21 -4.14 -2.65
CA SER A 98 11.02 -5.23 -2.12
C SER A 98 12.28 -5.45 -2.95
N SER A 99 12.18 -5.40 -4.28
CA SER A 99 13.31 -5.66 -5.18
C SER A 99 14.38 -4.58 -5.10
N ILE A 100 13.98 -3.29 -5.01
CA ILE A 100 14.92 -2.17 -4.82
C ILE A 100 15.59 -2.27 -3.44
N SER A 101 14.84 -2.61 -2.39
CA SER A 101 15.41 -2.81 -1.06
C SER A 101 16.44 -3.95 -1.05
N VAL A 102 16.21 -5.02 -1.81
CA VAL A 102 17.20 -6.11 -1.97
C VAL A 102 18.39 -5.65 -2.80
N LEU A 103 18.17 -4.94 -3.91
CA LEU A 103 19.24 -4.43 -4.79
C LEU A 103 20.24 -3.58 -4.01
N THR A 104 19.77 -2.66 -3.17
CA THR A 104 20.66 -1.79 -2.36
C THR A 104 21.53 -2.57 -1.36
N TRP A 105 21.06 -3.72 -0.84
CA TRP A 105 21.88 -4.60 0.00
C TRP A 105 22.85 -5.46 -0.81
N THR A 106 22.37 -6.01 -1.92
CA THR A 106 23.14 -6.90 -2.80
C THR A 106 24.26 -6.14 -3.49
N ALA A 107 24.03 -4.89 -3.89
CA ALA A 107 25.05 -4.02 -4.50
C ALA A 107 26.22 -3.76 -3.55
N LEU A 108 25.94 -3.54 -2.26
CA LEU A 108 26.97 -3.37 -1.24
C LEU A 108 27.75 -4.66 -0.98
N ARG A 109 27.06 -5.82 -0.96
CA ARG A 109 27.69 -7.12 -0.68
C ARG A 109 28.52 -7.66 -1.83
N ASN A 110 28.02 -7.54 -3.04
CA ASN A 110 28.63 -8.09 -4.24
C ASN A 110 29.50 -7.07 -4.96
N GLU A 111 29.65 -5.87 -4.39
CA GLU A 111 30.45 -4.79 -4.95
C GLU A 111 30.08 -4.58 -6.43
N TYR A 112 28.87 -4.09 -6.69
CA TYR A 112 28.48 -3.79 -8.07
C TYR A 112 29.30 -2.61 -8.65
N THR A 113 29.28 -2.45 -9.96
CA THR A 113 29.65 -1.18 -10.61
C THR A 113 28.44 -0.25 -10.70
N LEU A 114 28.64 1.03 -11.04
CA LEU A 114 27.50 1.94 -11.32
C LEU A 114 26.63 1.46 -12.48
N ASP A 115 27.25 0.87 -13.51
CA ASP A 115 26.54 0.38 -14.69
C ASP A 115 25.72 -0.87 -14.37
N GLU A 116 26.27 -1.81 -13.61
CA GLU A 116 25.53 -2.97 -13.12
C GLU A 116 24.35 -2.57 -12.24
N PHE A 117 24.56 -1.62 -11.31
CA PHE A 117 23.48 -1.12 -10.48
C PHE A 117 22.38 -0.47 -11.33
N SER A 118 22.76 0.37 -12.30
CA SER A 118 21.82 1.04 -13.19
C SER A 118 21.04 0.04 -14.06
N GLN A 119 21.72 -0.99 -14.58
CA GLN A 119 21.09 -2.04 -15.37
C GLN A 119 20.09 -2.83 -14.52
N LYS A 120 20.49 -3.27 -13.31
CA LYS A 120 19.61 -3.99 -12.39
C LYS A 120 18.41 -3.16 -11.96
N LEU A 121 18.57 -1.85 -11.79
CA LEU A 121 17.48 -0.94 -11.49
C LEU A 121 16.46 -0.86 -12.63
N GLU A 122 16.92 -0.78 -13.89
CA GLU A 122 16.03 -0.78 -15.06
C GLU A 122 15.40 -2.16 -15.32
N GLU A 123 16.10 -3.27 -15.00
CA GLU A 123 15.52 -4.61 -15.01
C GLU A 123 14.34 -4.70 -14.03
N ILE A 124 14.47 -4.16 -12.82
CA ILE A 124 13.37 -4.08 -11.84
C ILE A 124 12.24 -3.19 -12.37
N ALA A 125 12.56 -2.05 -12.99
CA ALA A 125 11.55 -1.12 -13.50
C ALA A 125 10.71 -1.71 -14.64
N LYS A 126 11.28 -2.63 -15.44
CA LYS A 126 10.60 -3.31 -16.56
C LYS A 126 10.02 -4.67 -16.19
N LYS A 127 10.20 -5.12 -14.95
CA LYS A 127 9.78 -6.44 -14.51
C LYS A 127 8.26 -6.53 -14.50
N ASP A 128 7.74 -7.62 -15.06
CA ASP A 128 6.31 -7.93 -14.98
C ASP A 128 5.87 -8.13 -13.52
N PRO A 129 4.66 -7.68 -13.16
CA PRO A 129 4.12 -7.92 -11.84
C PRO A 129 4.04 -9.42 -11.51
N PRO A 130 4.17 -9.82 -10.22
CA PRO A 130 4.14 -11.22 -9.81
C PRO A 130 2.83 -11.97 -10.13
N HIS A 131 1.74 -11.22 -10.38
CA HIS A 131 0.41 -11.73 -10.72
C HIS A 131 -0.26 -10.80 -11.72
N SER A 132 -1.18 -11.33 -12.54
CA SER A 132 -1.91 -10.54 -13.53
C SER A 132 -3.01 -9.69 -12.90
N ASP A 133 -3.46 -8.65 -13.60
CA ASP A 133 -4.57 -7.81 -13.15
C ASP A 133 -5.87 -8.61 -12.89
N ALA A 134 -6.09 -9.69 -13.64
CA ALA A 134 -7.24 -10.56 -13.44
C ALA A 134 -7.14 -11.33 -12.11
N THR A 135 -5.94 -11.81 -11.76
CA THR A 135 -5.70 -12.42 -10.44
C THR A 135 -5.88 -11.37 -9.34
N SER A 136 -5.35 -10.16 -9.52
CA SER A 136 -5.55 -9.06 -8.57
C SER A 136 -7.03 -8.71 -8.38
N ALA A 137 -7.84 -8.73 -9.44
CA ALA A 137 -9.28 -8.48 -9.34
C ALA A 137 -10.02 -9.58 -8.54
N ILE A 138 -9.70 -10.85 -8.79
CA ILE A 138 -10.26 -11.99 -8.04
C ILE A 138 -9.92 -11.88 -6.55
N PHE A 139 -8.65 -11.63 -6.24
CA PHE A 139 -8.20 -11.51 -4.86
C PHE A 139 -8.67 -10.22 -4.18
N ALA A 140 -8.87 -9.13 -4.92
CA ALA A 140 -9.53 -7.93 -4.40
C ALA A 140 -11.00 -8.23 -4.04
N GLY A 141 -11.70 -9.03 -4.84
CA GLY A 141 -13.03 -9.55 -4.52
C GLY A 141 -13.04 -10.31 -3.19
N PHE A 142 -12.19 -11.32 -3.05
CA PHE A 142 -12.08 -12.09 -1.79
C PHE A 142 -11.61 -11.23 -0.61
N ALA A 143 -10.73 -10.26 -0.84
CA ALA A 143 -10.28 -9.34 0.19
C ALA A 143 -11.44 -8.48 0.72
N CYS A 144 -12.27 -7.95 -0.17
CA CYS A 144 -13.50 -7.25 0.22
C CYS A 144 -14.50 -8.19 0.89
N GLY A 145 -14.69 -9.40 0.34
CA GLY A 145 -15.59 -10.42 0.89
C GLY A 145 -15.24 -10.90 2.29
N ALA A 146 -13.99 -10.76 2.73
CA ALA A 146 -13.62 -11.03 4.11
C ALA A 146 -14.21 -10.02 5.11
N PHE A 147 -14.40 -8.76 4.71
CA PHE A 147 -14.80 -7.69 5.64
C PHE A 147 -16.21 -7.83 6.23
N PRO A 148 -17.25 -8.25 5.49
CA PRO A 148 -18.55 -8.53 6.09
C PRO A 148 -18.43 -9.49 7.28
N ILE A 149 -17.66 -10.56 7.15
CA ILE A 149 -17.40 -11.51 8.26
C ILE A 149 -16.64 -10.80 9.40
N LEU A 150 -15.64 -9.98 9.09
CA LEU A 150 -14.89 -9.20 10.08
C LEU A 150 -15.75 -8.16 10.82
N PHE A 151 -16.85 -7.73 10.21
CA PHE A 151 -17.81 -6.77 10.78
C PHE A 151 -18.99 -7.43 11.49
N GLY A 152 -19.05 -8.77 11.55
CA GLY A 152 -20.14 -9.51 12.18
C GLY A 152 -21.27 -9.96 11.24
N GLY A 153 -21.10 -9.78 9.94
CA GLY A 153 -22.01 -10.27 8.90
C GLY A 153 -21.86 -11.77 8.62
N THR A 154 -22.71 -12.28 7.72
CA THR A 154 -22.76 -13.71 7.38
C THR A 154 -21.84 -14.08 6.22
N ILE A 155 -21.67 -15.38 5.96
CA ILE A 155 -20.97 -15.86 4.77
C ILE A 155 -21.71 -15.51 3.47
N ILE A 156 -23.02 -15.27 3.52
CA ILE A 156 -23.81 -14.84 2.36
C ILE A 156 -23.40 -13.43 1.97
N SER A 157 -23.35 -12.51 2.95
CA SER A 157 -22.87 -11.14 2.73
C SER A 157 -21.44 -11.11 2.19
N ALA A 158 -20.57 -12.03 2.61
CA ALA A 158 -19.21 -12.20 2.09
C ALA A 158 -19.19 -12.54 0.59
N TRP A 159 -20.02 -13.48 0.13
CA TRP A 159 -20.10 -13.85 -1.28
C TRP A 159 -20.68 -12.73 -2.13
N ILE A 160 -21.77 -12.09 -1.70
CA ILE A 160 -22.35 -10.93 -2.39
C ILE A 160 -21.28 -9.85 -2.58
N THR A 161 -20.56 -9.52 -1.51
CA THR A 161 -19.46 -8.56 -1.51
C THR A 161 -18.36 -8.94 -2.50
N THR A 162 -17.97 -10.22 -2.50
CA THR A 162 -16.92 -10.74 -3.38
C THR A 162 -17.26 -10.50 -4.85
N PHE A 163 -18.49 -10.83 -5.27
CA PHE A 163 -18.93 -10.63 -6.64
C PHE A 163 -19.05 -9.14 -7.01
N CYS A 164 -19.61 -8.33 -6.12
CA CYS A 164 -19.78 -6.89 -6.35
C CYS A 164 -18.43 -6.17 -6.45
N ALA A 165 -17.49 -6.49 -5.55
CA ALA A 165 -16.14 -5.93 -5.55
C ALA A 165 -15.35 -6.35 -6.78
N LEU A 166 -15.44 -7.63 -7.19
CA LEU A 166 -14.79 -8.14 -8.41
C LEU A 166 -15.23 -7.35 -9.64
N LEU A 167 -16.55 -7.17 -9.82
CA LEU A 167 -17.09 -6.43 -10.97
C LEU A 167 -16.71 -4.95 -10.90
N GLY A 168 -16.78 -4.33 -9.72
CA GLY A 168 -16.29 -2.97 -9.51
C GLY A 168 -14.81 -2.81 -9.91
N PHE A 169 -13.96 -3.75 -9.51
CA PHE A 169 -12.53 -3.72 -9.84
C PHE A 169 -12.30 -3.85 -11.35
N ILE A 170 -13.02 -4.74 -12.02
CA ILE A 170 -12.94 -4.91 -13.48
C ILE A 170 -13.34 -3.62 -14.19
N ILE A 171 -14.42 -2.96 -13.78
CA ILE A 171 -14.82 -1.65 -14.32
C ILE A 171 -13.72 -0.63 -14.12
N GLN A 172 -13.12 -0.58 -12.94
CA GLN A 172 -12.02 0.34 -12.67
C GLN A 172 -10.81 0.09 -13.61
N LEU A 173 -10.44 -1.17 -13.84
CA LEU A 173 -9.38 -1.54 -14.79
C LEU A 173 -9.71 -1.13 -16.23
N ILE A 174 -10.94 -1.36 -16.68
CA ILE A 174 -11.39 -0.98 -18.03
C ILE A 174 -11.30 0.54 -18.21
N LEU A 175 -11.83 1.32 -17.27
CA LEU A 175 -11.81 2.78 -17.34
C LEU A 175 -10.38 3.34 -17.32
N LYS A 176 -9.48 2.73 -16.53
CA LYS A 176 -8.05 3.06 -16.52
C LYS A 176 -7.39 2.79 -17.88
N ARG A 177 -7.73 1.69 -18.56
CA ARG A 177 -7.22 1.41 -19.93
C ARG A 177 -7.66 2.46 -20.94
N PHE A 178 -8.85 3.02 -20.77
CA PHE A 178 -9.34 4.14 -21.57
C PHE A 178 -8.78 5.52 -21.16
N GLN A 179 -7.81 5.57 -20.23
CA GLN A 179 -7.19 6.82 -19.76
C GLN A 179 -8.20 7.82 -19.16
N ILE A 180 -9.31 7.33 -18.61
CA ILE A 180 -10.27 8.16 -17.88
C ILE A 180 -9.63 8.63 -16.58
N ASN A 181 -9.95 9.86 -16.16
CA ASN A 181 -9.49 10.43 -14.90
C ASN A 181 -9.71 9.44 -13.73
N GLY A 182 -8.66 9.19 -12.94
CA GLY A 182 -8.67 8.20 -11.85
C GLY A 182 -9.81 8.40 -10.84
N TYR A 183 -10.17 9.65 -10.54
CA TYR A 183 -11.27 9.99 -9.64
C TYR A 183 -12.63 9.59 -10.22
N ILE A 184 -12.86 9.85 -11.51
CA ILE A 184 -14.07 9.42 -12.21
C ILE A 184 -14.14 7.89 -12.29
N SER A 185 -13.01 7.24 -12.57
CA SER A 185 -12.90 5.79 -12.59
C SER A 185 -13.29 5.15 -11.24
N ILE A 186 -12.85 5.75 -10.13
CA ILE A 186 -13.23 5.35 -8.77
C ILE A 186 -14.74 5.55 -8.55
N ALA A 187 -15.29 6.71 -8.90
CA ALA A 187 -16.72 6.99 -8.74
C ALA A 187 -17.60 6.00 -9.53
N CYS A 188 -17.29 5.74 -10.79
CA CYS A 188 -18.03 4.78 -11.61
C CYS A 188 -17.94 3.35 -11.06
N ALA A 189 -16.75 2.92 -10.66
CA ALA A 189 -16.58 1.58 -10.09
C ALA A 189 -17.33 1.44 -8.75
N ALA A 190 -17.35 2.49 -7.93
CA ALA A 190 -18.06 2.51 -6.65
C ALA A 190 -19.58 2.47 -6.85
N ALA A 191 -20.08 3.18 -7.86
CA ALA A 191 -21.49 3.13 -8.27
C ALA A 191 -21.90 1.73 -8.76
N VAL A 192 -21.06 1.08 -9.58
CA VAL A 192 -21.35 -0.28 -10.06
C VAL A 192 -21.34 -1.29 -8.92
N SER A 193 -20.29 -1.30 -8.11
CA SER A 193 -20.19 -2.25 -6.98
C SER A 193 -21.33 -2.08 -5.97
N SER A 194 -21.63 -0.85 -5.57
CA SER A 194 -22.69 -0.56 -4.60
C SER A 194 -24.08 -0.76 -5.20
N GLY A 195 -24.27 -0.45 -6.48
CA GLY A 195 -25.54 -0.69 -7.19
C GLY A 195 -25.84 -2.18 -7.33
N LEU A 196 -24.83 -3.01 -7.60
CA LEU A 196 -24.98 -4.47 -7.62
C LEU A 196 -25.29 -5.03 -6.23
N ALA A 197 -24.62 -4.52 -5.19
CA ALA A 197 -24.92 -4.90 -3.81
C ALA A 197 -26.36 -4.52 -3.46
N PHE A 198 -26.82 -3.33 -3.84
CA PHE A 198 -28.21 -2.90 -3.66
C PHE A 198 -29.21 -3.83 -4.38
N LEU A 199 -28.96 -4.18 -5.65
CA LEU A 199 -29.82 -5.09 -6.43
C LEU A 199 -29.92 -6.48 -5.81
N SER A 200 -28.91 -6.91 -5.05
CA SER A 200 -28.95 -8.20 -4.34
C SER A 200 -30.04 -8.26 -3.26
N GLY A 201 -30.53 -7.11 -2.77
CA GLY A 201 -31.65 -7.03 -1.82
C GLY A 201 -33.01 -7.48 -2.36
N CYS A 202 -33.13 -7.74 -3.67
CA CYS A 202 -34.29 -8.42 -4.23
C CYS A 202 -34.33 -9.93 -3.87
N ILE A 203 -33.20 -10.51 -3.46
CA ILE A 203 -33.01 -11.95 -3.26
C ILE A 203 -32.61 -12.27 -1.83
N PHE A 204 -31.82 -11.39 -1.20
CA PHE A 204 -31.21 -11.62 0.12
C PHE A 204 -31.76 -10.67 1.19
N ASP A 205 -31.53 -11.04 2.44
CA ASP A 205 -31.98 -10.27 3.61
C ASP A 205 -31.29 -8.89 3.68
N SER A 206 -32.03 -7.91 4.19
CA SER A 206 -31.59 -6.52 4.29
C SER A 206 -30.30 -6.34 5.08
N ALA A 207 -30.08 -7.14 6.14
CA ALA A 207 -28.87 -7.09 6.94
C ALA A 207 -27.61 -7.49 6.12
N ASP A 208 -27.69 -8.56 5.33
CA ASP A 208 -26.58 -9.04 4.51
C ASP A 208 -26.21 -8.04 3.40
N VAL A 209 -27.24 -7.39 2.84
CA VAL A 209 -27.09 -6.35 1.80
C VAL A 209 -26.34 -5.13 2.36
N ILE A 210 -26.69 -4.68 3.57
CA ILE A 210 -26.03 -3.52 4.21
C ILE A 210 -24.53 -3.78 4.39
N TYR A 211 -24.16 -4.95 4.93
CA TYR A 211 -22.75 -5.33 5.07
C TYR A 211 -22.05 -5.37 3.71
N ALA A 212 -22.73 -5.89 2.68
CA ALA A 212 -22.17 -5.98 1.34
C ALA A 212 -21.93 -4.63 0.69
N MET A 213 -22.86 -3.68 0.82
CA MET A 213 -22.74 -2.33 0.27
C MET A 213 -21.55 -1.57 0.84
N ILE A 214 -21.29 -1.70 2.14
CA ILE A 214 -20.16 -1.05 2.80
C ILE A 214 -18.83 -1.70 2.38
N ALA A 215 -18.80 -3.04 2.33
CA ALA A 215 -17.56 -3.76 2.15
C ALA A 215 -17.11 -3.85 0.68
N CYS A 216 -18.02 -3.81 -0.30
CA CYS A 216 -17.68 -4.08 -1.70
C CYS A 216 -16.78 -3.02 -2.34
N THR A 217 -16.77 -1.82 -1.76
CA THR A 217 -16.00 -0.64 -2.20
C THR A 217 -14.67 -0.49 -1.46
N LEU A 218 -14.38 -1.33 -0.46
CA LEU A 218 -13.20 -1.19 0.40
C LEU A 218 -11.87 -1.32 -0.35
N PHE A 219 -11.82 -2.05 -1.47
CA PHE A 219 -10.61 -2.13 -2.29
C PHE A 219 -10.17 -0.79 -2.86
N MET A 220 -11.06 0.20 -2.95
CA MET A 220 -10.72 1.55 -3.42
C MET A 220 -10.22 2.45 -2.30
N VAL A 221 -10.46 2.08 -1.03
CA VAL A 221 -9.97 2.85 0.10
C VAL A 221 -8.45 2.92 0.01
N PRO A 222 -7.85 4.12 -0.01
CA PRO A 222 -6.43 4.29 -0.26
C PRO A 222 -5.62 3.97 0.99
N GLY A 223 -5.58 2.69 1.38
CA GLY A 223 -4.92 2.22 2.60
C GLY A 223 -3.44 2.55 2.66
N ILE A 224 -2.70 2.30 1.56
CA ILE A 224 -1.26 2.65 1.47
C ILE A 224 -1.07 4.17 1.61
N PRO A 225 -1.72 5.05 0.81
CA PRO A 225 -1.64 6.49 1.01
C PRO A 225 -2.01 6.97 2.42
N LEU A 226 -3.02 6.38 3.06
CA LEU A 226 -3.45 6.76 4.41
C LEU A 226 -2.38 6.42 5.46
N ILE A 227 -1.86 5.18 5.45
CA ILE A 227 -0.78 4.76 6.35
C ILE A 227 0.46 5.63 6.12
N ASN A 228 0.80 5.86 4.86
CA ASN A 228 1.93 6.68 4.48
C ASN A 228 1.78 8.16 4.87
N THR A 229 0.56 8.71 4.82
CA THR A 229 0.28 10.08 5.28
C THR A 229 0.66 10.23 6.74
N VAL A 230 0.23 9.30 7.59
CA VAL A 230 0.55 9.31 9.01
C VAL A 230 2.05 9.12 9.23
N ASP A 231 2.68 8.17 8.55
CA ASP A 231 4.14 7.93 8.66
C ASP A 231 4.94 9.17 8.23
N ASP A 232 4.57 9.82 7.12
CA ASP A 232 5.26 11.02 6.63
C ASP A 232 5.11 12.19 7.60
N LEU A 233 3.91 12.43 8.13
CA LEU A 233 3.66 13.48 9.14
C LEU A 233 4.47 13.24 10.42
N LEU A 234 4.51 12.01 10.93
CA LEU A 234 5.25 11.65 12.15
C LEU A 234 6.77 11.73 11.97
N ASN A 235 7.27 11.57 10.74
CA ASN A 235 8.70 11.66 10.42
C ASN A 235 9.11 13.04 9.88
N ASN A 236 8.33 14.10 10.15
CA ASN A 236 8.58 15.49 9.71
C ASN A 236 8.57 15.74 8.19
N TYR A 237 8.08 14.80 7.38
CA TYR A 237 7.81 15.00 5.95
C TYR A 237 6.43 15.64 5.74
N ILE A 238 6.22 16.81 6.36
CA ILE A 238 4.89 17.43 6.52
C ILE A 238 4.24 17.73 5.16
N LEU A 239 4.98 18.34 4.23
CA LEU A 239 4.44 18.72 2.92
C LEU A 239 4.03 17.51 2.07
N ALA A 240 4.83 16.44 2.11
CA ALA A 240 4.51 15.18 1.45
C ALA A 240 3.28 14.51 2.10
N GLY A 241 3.22 14.50 3.43
CA GLY A 241 2.08 13.98 4.20
C GLY A 241 0.78 14.72 3.89
N ILE A 242 0.76 16.05 3.94
CA ILE A 242 -0.43 16.85 3.62
C ILE A 242 -0.90 16.60 2.18
N SER A 243 0.03 16.54 1.23
CA SER A 243 -0.31 16.27 -0.18
C SER A 243 -0.96 14.89 -0.35
N ARG A 244 -0.45 13.85 0.34
CA ARG A 244 -1.04 12.50 0.37
C ARG A 244 -2.39 12.47 1.06
N ALA A 245 -2.58 13.28 2.10
CA ALA A 245 -3.85 13.43 2.80
C ALA A 245 -4.93 14.01 1.87
N VAL A 246 -4.60 15.09 1.15
CA VAL A 246 -5.52 15.72 0.18
C VAL A 246 -5.87 14.74 -0.94
N HIS A 247 -4.89 14.02 -1.47
CA HIS A 247 -5.15 12.98 -2.48
C HIS A 247 -6.06 11.86 -1.95
N THR A 248 -5.83 11.41 -0.72
CA THR A 248 -6.67 10.42 -0.04
C THR A 248 -8.11 10.93 0.11
N LEU A 249 -8.28 12.20 0.49
CA LEU A 249 -9.59 12.84 0.61
C LEU A 249 -10.31 12.89 -0.75
N LEU A 250 -9.61 13.21 -1.85
CA LEU A 250 -10.19 13.20 -3.19
C LEU A 250 -10.64 11.80 -3.64
N ILE A 251 -9.89 10.75 -3.28
CA ILE A 251 -10.29 9.36 -3.52
C ILE A 251 -11.57 9.03 -2.74
N VAL A 252 -11.60 9.32 -1.44
CA VAL A 252 -12.77 9.06 -0.58
C VAL A 252 -13.99 9.85 -1.07
N GLY A 253 -13.82 11.12 -1.44
CA GLY A 253 -14.88 11.94 -2.03
C GLY A 253 -15.41 11.34 -3.34
N SER A 254 -14.52 10.85 -4.20
CA SER A 254 -14.93 10.18 -5.45
C SER A 254 -15.70 8.88 -5.21
N MET A 255 -15.26 8.07 -4.24
CA MET A 255 -15.98 6.87 -3.81
C MET A 255 -17.39 7.24 -3.32
N THR A 256 -17.48 8.27 -2.49
CA THR A 256 -18.73 8.77 -1.92
C THR A 256 -19.73 9.12 -3.00
N VAL A 257 -19.32 9.94 -3.99
CA VAL A 257 -20.20 10.31 -5.11
C VAL A 257 -20.74 9.07 -5.84
N GLY A 258 -19.88 8.06 -6.06
CA GLY A 258 -20.30 6.81 -6.69
C GLY A 258 -21.33 6.03 -5.85
N ILE A 259 -21.10 5.90 -4.55
CA ILE A 259 -21.99 5.19 -3.63
C ILE A 259 -23.33 5.92 -3.51
N SER A 260 -23.31 7.24 -3.32
CA SER A 260 -24.52 8.07 -3.27
C SER A 260 -25.33 7.97 -4.57
N MET A 261 -24.67 7.93 -5.73
CA MET A 261 -25.35 7.74 -7.02
C MET A 261 -26.09 6.39 -7.09
N ALA A 262 -25.50 5.31 -6.57
CA ALA A 262 -26.14 4.00 -6.55
C ALA A 262 -27.38 3.96 -5.64
N GLN A 263 -27.43 4.79 -4.60
CA GLN A 263 -28.51 4.82 -3.62
C GLN A 263 -29.57 5.90 -3.88
N TYR A 264 -29.34 6.78 -4.85
CA TYR A 264 -30.18 7.95 -5.12
C TYR A 264 -31.69 7.61 -5.21
N PHE A 265 -32.03 6.47 -5.79
CA PHE A 265 -33.41 6.07 -6.02
C PHE A 265 -34.10 5.35 -4.84
N ASN A 266 -33.40 4.98 -3.76
CA ASN A 266 -33.98 4.32 -2.59
C ASN A 266 -33.17 4.60 -1.30
N HIS A 267 -33.70 5.46 -0.43
CA HIS A 267 -33.07 5.89 0.83
C HIS A 267 -33.25 4.90 2.00
N SER A 268 -33.56 3.63 1.72
CA SER A 268 -34.06 2.67 2.72
C SER A 268 -32.97 2.07 3.64
N TYR A 269 -31.69 2.36 3.40
CA TYR A 269 -30.56 1.74 4.12
C TYR A 269 -29.78 2.78 4.91
N ASP A 270 -29.87 2.71 6.23
CA ASP A 270 -29.10 3.54 7.17
C ASP A 270 -27.83 2.80 7.62
N PHE A 271 -26.67 3.44 7.46
CA PHE A 271 -25.35 2.89 7.79
C PHE A 271 -24.87 3.26 9.19
N THR A 272 -25.54 4.20 9.86
CA THR A 272 -25.02 4.82 11.09
C THR A 272 -25.03 3.89 12.31
N HIS A 273 -25.88 2.87 12.32
CA HIS A 273 -26.13 2.01 13.49
C HIS A 273 -25.43 0.63 13.49
N LEU A 274 -24.56 0.31 12.53
CA LEU A 274 -23.88 -0.99 12.50
C LEU A 274 -22.88 -1.16 13.66
N SER A 275 -23.15 -2.12 14.55
CA SER A 275 -22.21 -2.52 15.59
C SER A 275 -21.10 -3.39 15.01
N ILE A 276 -19.88 -2.86 14.93
CA ILE A 276 -18.67 -3.58 14.46
C ILE A 276 -17.98 -4.30 15.64
N VAL A 277 -18.75 -4.64 16.67
CA VAL A 277 -18.22 -5.34 17.85
C VAL A 277 -18.29 -6.84 17.55
N PRO A 278 -17.18 -7.59 17.64
CA PRO A 278 -17.22 -9.02 17.45
C PRO A 278 -18.04 -9.67 18.57
N ASP A 279 -18.96 -10.59 18.24
CA ASP A 279 -19.71 -11.37 19.23
C ASP A 279 -18.91 -12.59 19.74
N SER A 280 -18.03 -13.16 18.89
CA SER A 280 -17.19 -14.31 19.24
C SER A 280 -15.96 -14.42 18.35
N ILE A 281 -14.97 -15.22 18.77
CA ILE A 281 -13.79 -15.56 17.95
C ILE A 281 -14.07 -16.91 17.25
N SER A 282 -14.59 -16.86 16.02
CA SER A 282 -14.88 -18.07 15.24
C SER A 282 -13.72 -18.42 14.29
N ILE A 283 -13.62 -19.69 13.90
CA ILE A 283 -12.64 -20.15 12.90
C ILE A 283 -12.87 -19.43 11.55
N VAL A 284 -14.14 -19.15 11.22
CA VAL A 284 -14.52 -18.43 9.99
C VAL A 284 -13.99 -16.99 10.02
N LEU A 285 -14.08 -16.31 11.17
CA LEU A 285 -13.54 -14.97 11.35
C LEU A 285 -12.02 -14.92 11.21
N LEU A 286 -11.32 -15.90 11.79
CA LEU A 286 -9.86 -16.02 11.66
C LEU A 286 -9.45 -16.35 10.22
N GLY A 287 -10.21 -17.20 9.53
CA GLY A 287 -10.03 -17.48 8.10
C GLY A 287 -10.23 -16.22 7.24
N ALA A 288 -11.28 -15.43 7.53
CA ALA A 288 -11.53 -14.17 6.85
C ALA A 288 -10.38 -13.17 7.06
N ALA A 289 -9.80 -13.10 8.25
CA ALA A 289 -8.64 -12.24 8.52
C ALA A 289 -7.44 -12.58 7.63
N VAL A 290 -7.14 -13.86 7.47
CA VAL A 290 -6.07 -14.36 6.59
C VAL A 290 -6.37 -14.05 5.13
N VAL A 291 -7.58 -14.34 4.66
CA VAL A 291 -8.02 -14.08 3.28
C VAL A 291 -8.00 -12.59 2.97
N GLY A 292 -8.48 -11.75 3.88
CA GLY A 292 -8.44 -10.29 3.77
C GLY A 292 -7.03 -9.78 3.58
N ALA A 293 -6.12 -10.10 4.52
CA ALA A 293 -4.73 -9.64 4.45
C ALA A 293 -3.98 -10.16 3.21
N ALA A 294 -4.12 -11.45 2.88
CA ALA A 294 -3.48 -12.04 1.71
C ALA A 294 -4.08 -11.50 0.39
N GLY A 295 -5.38 -11.26 0.33
CA GLY A 295 -6.05 -10.69 -0.84
C GLY A 295 -5.58 -9.27 -1.15
N TYR A 296 -5.48 -8.40 -0.14
CA TYR A 296 -4.86 -7.07 -0.32
C TYR A 296 -3.38 -7.16 -0.71
N ALA A 297 -2.63 -8.13 -0.16
CA ALA A 297 -1.25 -8.32 -0.56
C ALA A 297 -1.12 -8.67 -2.05
N VAL A 298 -1.99 -9.54 -2.58
CA VAL A 298 -2.02 -9.85 -4.02
C VAL A 298 -2.43 -8.61 -4.83
N MET A 299 -3.44 -7.86 -4.36
CA MET A 299 -3.88 -6.62 -5.00
C MET A 299 -2.74 -5.58 -5.12
N PHE A 300 -1.85 -5.49 -4.13
CA PHE A 300 -0.67 -4.61 -4.18
C PHE A 300 0.57 -5.26 -4.82
N TYR A 301 0.39 -6.32 -5.58
CA TYR A 301 1.45 -7.03 -6.29
C TYR A 301 2.59 -7.47 -5.37
N THR A 302 2.26 -7.97 -4.18
CA THR A 302 3.25 -8.47 -3.23
C THR A 302 3.86 -9.79 -3.71
N PRO A 303 5.19 -10.00 -3.54
CA PRO A 303 5.84 -11.26 -3.91
C PRO A 303 5.17 -12.48 -3.27
N LYS A 304 4.92 -13.53 -4.07
CA LYS A 304 4.25 -14.80 -3.66
C LYS A 304 4.80 -15.39 -2.37
N ARG A 305 6.13 -15.37 -2.20
CA ARG A 305 6.83 -15.89 -1.02
C ARG A 305 6.46 -15.21 0.31
N LEU A 306 5.93 -13.97 0.25
CA LEU A 306 5.57 -13.19 1.44
C LEU A 306 4.09 -13.34 1.85
N LEU A 307 3.24 -13.89 0.97
CA LEU A 307 1.81 -14.03 1.23
C LEU A 307 1.48 -14.84 2.50
N PRO A 308 2.17 -15.97 2.81
CA PRO A 308 1.91 -16.70 4.04
C PRO A 308 2.21 -15.88 5.30
N LEU A 309 3.30 -15.11 5.28
CA LEU A 309 3.68 -14.25 6.41
C LEU A 309 2.65 -13.14 6.63
N ILE A 310 2.12 -12.57 5.54
CA ILE A 310 1.09 -11.54 5.61
C ILE A 310 -0.24 -12.11 6.12
N GLY A 311 -0.61 -13.32 5.68
CA GLY A 311 -1.76 -14.05 6.22
C GLY A 311 -1.66 -14.25 7.72
N ILE A 312 -0.49 -14.66 8.22
CA ILE A 312 -0.22 -14.76 9.67
C ILE A 312 -0.31 -13.38 10.35
N GLY A 313 0.20 -12.33 9.72
CA GLY A 313 0.05 -10.96 10.22
C GLY A 313 -1.42 -10.54 10.38
N GLY A 314 -2.25 -10.81 9.37
CA GLY A 314 -3.71 -10.57 9.42
C GLY A 314 -4.41 -11.38 10.52
N LEU A 315 -4.02 -12.64 10.69
CA LEU A 315 -4.51 -13.48 11.78
C LEU A 315 -4.17 -12.89 13.15
N ILE A 316 -2.92 -12.50 13.37
CA ILE A 316 -2.46 -11.87 14.62
C ILE A 316 -3.26 -10.58 14.87
N ALA A 317 -3.44 -9.75 13.85
CA ALA A 317 -4.21 -8.51 13.94
C ALA A 317 -5.61 -8.75 14.53
N ILE A 318 -6.41 -9.60 13.90
CA ILE A 318 -7.80 -9.81 14.29
C ILE A 318 -7.89 -10.61 15.59
N LEU A 319 -7.04 -11.60 15.79
CA LEU A 319 -7.01 -12.39 17.02
C LEU A 319 -6.72 -11.50 18.25
N VAL A 320 -5.67 -10.67 18.17
CA VAL A 320 -5.29 -9.77 19.27
C VAL A 320 -6.39 -8.74 19.51
N LYS A 321 -6.87 -8.07 18.46
CA LYS A 321 -7.93 -7.06 18.56
C LYS A 321 -9.17 -7.63 19.23
N ASN A 322 -9.67 -8.77 18.76
CA ASN A 322 -10.93 -9.32 19.24
C ASN A 322 -10.80 -9.92 20.65
N THR A 323 -9.63 -10.49 20.99
CA THR A 323 -9.37 -10.98 22.35
C THR A 323 -9.37 -9.82 23.36
N LEU A 324 -8.75 -8.69 23.00
CA LEU A 324 -8.73 -7.50 23.87
C LEU A 324 -10.12 -6.90 24.07
N ILE A 325 -10.95 -6.86 23.03
CA ILE A 325 -12.32 -6.34 23.11
C ILE A 325 -13.20 -7.28 23.96
N LEU A 326 -13.22 -8.57 23.64
CA LEU A 326 -14.16 -9.53 24.25
C LEU A 326 -13.82 -9.91 25.69
N TYR A 327 -12.54 -10.11 25.99
CA TYR A 327 -12.13 -10.68 27.28
C TYR A 327 -11.48 -9.67 28.23
N LEU A 328 -10.98 -8.54 27.71
CA LEU A 328 -10.25 -7.54 28.49
C LEU A 328 -10.96 -6.17 28.53
N GLY A 329 -12.12 -6.04 27.90
CA GLY A 329 -12.94 -4.81 27.95
C GLY A 329 -12.29 -3.59 27.29
N PHE A 330 -11.33 -3.79 26.39
CA PHE A 330 -10.68 -2.68 25.69
C PHE A 330 -11.64 -1.99 24.71
N SER A 331 -11.49 -0.68 24.55
CA SER A 331 -12.15 0.05 23.46
C SER A 331 -11.64 -0.43 22.09
N VAL A 332 -12.47 -0.26 21.05
CA VAL A 332 -12.09 -0.62 19.67
C VAL A 332 -10.77 0.06 19.26
N PHE A 333 -10.59 1.33 19.63
CA PHE A 333 -9.36 2.07 19.33
C PHE A 333 -8.14 1.51 20.06
N GLY A 334 -8.26 1.24 21.37
CA GLY A 334 -7.16 0.69 22.17
C GLY A 334 -6.75 -0.71 21.71
N ALA A 335 -7.72 -1.57 21.43
CA ALA A 335 -7.48 -2.92 20.93
C ALA A 335 -6.83 -2.91 19.53
N THR A 336 -7.30 -2.03 18.64
CA THR A 336 -6.74 -1.86 17.28
C THR A 336 -5.29 -1.35 17.35
N PHE A 337 -4.99 -0.41 18.26
CA PHE A 337 -3.63 0.09 18.46
C PHE A 337 -2.67 -1.01 18.91
N ILE A 338 -3.05 -1.80 19.93
CA ILE A 338 -2.21 -2.91 20.43
C ILE A 338 -2.03 -3.99 19.36
N ALA A 339 -3.09 -4.34 18.63
CA ALA A 339 -3.03 -5.28 17.52
C ALA A 339 -2.07 -4.81 16.42
N ALA A 340 -2.15 -3.54 16.01
CA ALA A 340 -1.25 -2.97 15.01
C ALA A 340 0.21 -2.94 15.49
N ALA A 341 0.45 -2.66 16.78
CA ALA A 341 1.79 -2.72 17.38
C ALA A 341 2.36 -4.15 17.34
N MET A 342 1.56 -5.16 17.70
CA MET A 342 1.98 -6.56 17.64
C MET A 342 2.29 -7.02 16.22
N VAL A 343 1.45 -6.66 15.24
CA VAL A 343 1.70 -6.95 13.82
C VAL A 343 2.97 -6.24 13.32
N SER A 344 3.24 -5.03 13.79
CA SER A 344 4.46 -4.29 13.45
C SER A 344 5.71 -4.98 13.98
N LEU A 345 5.69 -5.44 15.24
CA LEU A 345 6.79 -6.22 15.84
C LEU A 345 7.02 -7.54 15.10
N PHE A 346 5.93 -8.25 14.78
CA PHE A 346 5.99 -9.46 13.96
C PHE A 346 6.61 -9.19 12.59
N SER A 347 6.16 -8.12 11.91
CA SER A 347 6.65 -7.74 10.58
C SER A 347 8.13 -7.36 10.59
N LEU A 348 8.62 -6.67 11.64
CA LEU A 348 10.05 -6.37 11.82
C LEU A 348 10.89 -7.65 11.94
N LYS A 349 10.42 -8.63 12.71
CA LYS A 349 11.10 -9.92 12.88
C LYS A 349 11.06 -10.73 11.58
N ALA A 350 9.89 -10.82 10.93
CA ALA A 350 9.70 -11.55 9.68
C ALA A 350 10.47 -10.93 8.50
N ALA A 351 10.60 -9.60 8.45
CA ALA A 351 11.37 -8.88 7.43
C ALA A 351 12.86 -9.27 7.45
N ARG A 352 13.43 -9.52 8.63
CA ARG A 352 14.81 -9.97 8.79
C ARG A 352 15.06 -11.32 8.10
N TYR A 353 14.12 -12.27 8.24
CA TYR A 353 14.23 -13.60 7.64
C TYR A 353 13.93 -13.62 6.14
N SER A 354 13.06 -12.72 5.67
CA SER A 354 12.63 -12.66 4.27
C SER A 354 13.44 -11.69 3.40
N HIS A 355 14.40 -10.96 4.01
CA HIS A 355 15.23 -9.95 3.37
C HIS A 355 14.40 -8.91 2.58
N THR A 356 13.33 -8.41 3.18
CA THR A 356 12.44 -7.40 2.58
C THR A 356 12.20 -6.25 3.55
N SER A 357 11.57 -5.18 3.08
CA SER A 357 11.14 -4.06 3.93
C SER A 357 9.99 -4.50 4.84
N SER A 358 10.04 -4.18 6.13
CA SER A 358 8.95 -4.49 7.07
C SER A 358 7.61 -3.90 6.65
N LYS A 359 7.61 -2.78 5.91
CA LYS A 359 6.42 -2.11 5.39
C LYS A 359 5.66 -2.96 4.37
N VAL A 360 6.36 -3.77 3.57
CA VAL A 360 5.77 -4.70 2.60
C VAL A 360 4.93 -5.77 3.29
N LEU A 361 5.30 -6.15 4.54
CA LEU A 361 4.55 -7.11 5.35
C LEU A 361 3.47 -6.42 6.19
N ALA A 362 3.83 -5.32 6.86
CA ALA A 362 2.98 -4.67 7.85
C ALA A 362 1.72 -4.05 7.22
N ILE A 363 1.86 -3.34 6.09
CA ILE A 363 0.74 -2.62 5.46
C ILE A 363 -0.43 -3.57 5.15
N PRO A 364 -0.28 -4.62 4.33
CA PRO A 364 -1.39 -5.50 4.01
C PRO A 364 -1.90 -6.29 5.23
N SER A 365 -1.04 -6.59 6.20
CA SER A 365 -1.42 -7.28 7.44
C SER A 365 -2.31 -6.45 8.35
N VAL A 366 -2.16 -5.12 8.35
CA VAL A 366 -2.89 -4.18 9.21
C VAL A 366 -4.18 -3.67 8.54
N ILE A 367 -4.35 -3.82 7.22
CA ILE A 367 -5.58 -3.37 6.53
C ILE A 367 -6.89 -3.93 7.14
N PRO A 368 -6.98 -5.20 7.58
CA PRO A 368 -8.16 -5.70 8.28
C PRO A 368 -8.51 -4.94 9.58
N LEU A 369 -7.53 -4.22 10.16
CA LEU A 369 -7.73 -3.37 11.34
C LEU A 369 -8.25 -1.98 10.99
N VAL A 370 -8.06 -1.52 9.74
CA VAL A 370 -8.52 -0.19 9.31
C VAL A 370 -10.04 -0.19 9.34
N PRO A 371 -10.65 0.68 10.15
CA PRO A 371 -12.10 0.69 10.28
C PRO A 371 -12.72 1.43 9.09
N GLY A 372 -12.81 0.76 7.95
CA GLY A 372 -13.42 1.31 6.73
C GLY A 372 -14.84 1.84 6.95
N VAL A 373 -15.60 1.19 7.86
CA VAL A 373 -16.95 1.63 8.26
C VAL A 373 -16.96 3.02 8.91
N PHE A 374 -15.90 3.42 9.64
CA PHE A 374 -15.88 4.77 10.21
C PHE A 374 -15.74 5.84 9.14
N ILE A 375 -15.02 5.56 8.05
CA ILE A 375 -14.98 6.47 6.90
C ILE A 375 -16.39 6.67 6.37
N TYR A 376 -17.18 5.59 6.25
CA TYR A 376 -18.59 5.68 5.83
C TYR A 376 -19.50 6.46 6.75
N ARG A 377 -19.22 6.54 8.05
CA ARG A 377 -20.01 7.34 8.99
C ARG A 377 -19.73 8.84 8.91
N PHE A 378 -18.60 9.23 8.30
CA PHE A 378 -18.28 10.63 8.05
C PHE A 378 -18.81 11.14 6.70
N LEU A 379 -19.26 10.22 5.84
CA LEU A 379 -19.92 10.50 4.57
C LEU A 379 -21.42 10.64 4.79
#